data_AF-A0AA35XHL2-F1
#
_entry.id   AF-A0AA35XHL2-F1
#
_cell.length_a   1.000
_cell.length_b   1.000
_cell.length_c   1.000
_cell.angle_alpha   90.00
_cell.angle_beta   90.00
_cell.angle_gamma   90.00
#
_symmetry.space_group_name_H-M   'P 1'
#
loop_
_entity.id
_entity.type
_entity.pdbx_description
1 polymer ?
#
loop_
_entity_poly.entity_id
_entity_poly.type
_entity_poly.pdbx_seq_one_letter_code
_entity_poly.pdbx_strand_id
1 'polypeptide(L)'
;MSAQGSGDWLSLGDACRLLDVSDTTLRQWADAGHLRVYRTPGGHRRFLRQDVEALTRTPRPAPEPFREDSGEAPALRRIRRRLTQDSVTQQPWFQAVEPEGNDRMRLFGRRLLSLLMQESGPRRRRQELLSEARMLGQEYGSENDGAQCSPDRLRGGLRFLPHNEGMTMDMIDRKLLNLIQAPFPMVEQPYLDLADQLETTEEDVLARLTELKRQNVLRQISAIFDTRRLGYKTTLVAMAYEPDKLHRAAMEINRHPGVSHNYAREGSYYNLWFTLAVPPEHDLEATANHMGRKTGAMESRIMPTIRFFKIGVNFDMVKQQGSSYNFSPDGFDKAEADSWNKPQPVTDWEKEAIRGMQEDLPLVPRPFDPIAEQLGITTTELFALAENFQGRRIMRRYSAVLHHRRSGFRSNAMIVWKVPPERSEEVGMIMAGHQSVTHCYERPTFPDWPYTHFTMVHATTPEGCEQYSQEISEATGITDRLALYSSREYKKTRVRYFVPDYDEYLASESMADLDSAELEGEEFEEMAPLASSRLTRLSLWGTLPP
;
A
#
# COMPACT_ATOMS: atom_id res chain seq x y z
N MET A 1 59.21 -41.57 -5.81
CA MET A 1 58.37 -41.49 -4.59
C MET A 1 56.97 -41.13 -5.06
N SER A 2 56.24 -42.13 -5.55
CA SER A 2 55.21 -42.90 -4.82
C SER A 2 53.91 -42.10 -4.66
N ALA A 3 52.92 -42.50 -5.46
CA ALA A 3 51.52 -42.13 -5.37
C ALA A 3 50.95 -42.49 -3.98
N GLN A 4 50.79 -41.48 -3.12
CA GLN A 4 49.95 -41.52 -1.92
C GLN A 4 49.39 -40.11 -1.71
N GLY A 5 48.07 -39.92 -1.87
CA GLY A 5 47.43 -38.63 -1.59
C GLY A 5 46.09 -38.32 -2.28
N SER A 6 45.59 -39.18 -3.19
CA SER A 6 44.31 -38.91 -3.88
C SER A 6 43.05 -39.19 -3.04
N GLY A 7 43.20 -39.58 -1.76
CA GLY A 7 42.09 -39.93 -0.87
C GLY A 7 41.49 -38.77 -0.06
N ASP A 8 42.22 -37.66 0.06
CA ASP A 8 41.94 -36.63 1.08
C ASP A 8 41.04 -35.50 0.60
N TRP A 9 40.69 -35.44 -0.68
CA TRP A 9 39.95 -34.32 -1.25
C TRP A 9 38.71 -34.77 -2.02
N LEU A 10 37.55 -34.27 -1.59
CA LEU A 10 36.23 -34.56 -2.13
C LEU A 10 35.85 -33.61 -3.26
N SER A 11 35.10 -34.12 -4.25
CA SER A 11 34.41 -33.25 -5.20
C SER A 11 33.27 -32.50 -4.52
N LEU A 12 32.80 -31.41 -5.13
CA LEU A 12 31.63 -30.66 -4.65
C LEU A 12 30.42 -31.59 -4.42
N GLY A 13 30.09 -32.42 -5.42
CA GLY A 13 28.96 -33.35 -5.31
C GLY A 13 29.16 -34.44 -4.26
N ASP A 14 30.40 -34.91 -4.03
CA ASP A 14 30.67 -35.90 -2.97
C ASP A 14 30.58 -35.30 -1.57
N ALA A 15 31.10 -34.08 -1.39
CA ALA A 15 31.03 -33.38 -0.11
C ALA A 15 29.59 -32.94 0.22
N CYS A 16 28.81 -32.49 -0.77
CA CYS A 16 27.38 -32.19 -0.61
C CYS A 16 26.58 -33.43 -0.19
N ARG A 17 26.82 -34.57 -0.84
CA ARG A 17 26.18 -35.85 -0.48
C ARG A 17 26.56 -36.34 0.91
N LEU A 18 27.80 -36.10 1.34
CA LEU A 18 28.26 -36.52 2.66
C LEU A 18 27.69 -35.67 3.79
N LEU A 19 27.34 -34.42 3.50
CA LEU A 19 26.81 -33.44 4.47
C LEU A 19 25.29 -33.23 4.39
N ASP A 20 24.62 -33.79 3.37
CA ASP A 20 23.20 -33.55 3.06
C ASP A 20 22.86 -32.05 2.91
N VAL A 21 23.68 -31.33 2.14
CA VAL A 21 23.51 -29.89 1.86
C VAL A 21 23.61 -29.58 0.36
N SER A 22 23.04 -28.46 -0.07
CA SER A 22 23.11 -28.02 -1.46
C SER A 22 24.50 -27.49 -1.82
N ASP A 23 24.82 -27.51 -3.12
CA ASP A 23 26.05 -26.95 -3.69
C ASP A 23 26.28 -25.50 -3.30
N THR A 24 25.20 -24.71 -3.19
CA THR A 24 25.25 -23.29 -2.79
C THR A 24 25.71 -23.15 -1.35
N THR A 25 25.15 -23.94 -0.44
CA THR A 25 25.52 -23.95 0.98
C THR A 25 26.98 -24.33 1.17
N LEU A 26 27.44 -25.38 0.48
CA LEU A 26 28.82 -25.85 0.62
C LEU A 26 29.83 -24.85 0.04
N ARG A 27 29.48 -24.14 -1.04
CA ARG A 27 30.31 -23.07 -1.61
C ARG A 27 30.41 -21.87 -0.68
N GLN A 28 29.31 -21.48 -0.05
CA GLN A 28 29.29 -20.39 0.93
C GLN A 28 30.14 -20.72 2.16
N TRP A 29 30.09 -21.95 2.66
CA TRP A 29 30.94 -22.37 3.78
C TRP A 29 32.43 -22.33 3.44
N ALA A 30 32.79 -22.72 2.22
CA ALA A 30 34.16 -22.58 1.75
C ALA A 30 34.57 -21.12 1.56
N ASP A 31 33.69 -20.26 1.02
CA ASP A 31 33.97 -18.83 0.81
C ASP A 31 34.05 -18.06 2.14
N ALA A 32 33.35 -18.52 3.17
CA ALA A 32 33.46 -18.05 4.55
C ALA A 32 34.64 -18.66 5.34
N GLY A 33 35.43 -19.54 4.71
CA GLY A 33 36.63 -20.15 5.32
C GLY A 33 36.37 -21.29 6.31
N HIS A 34 35.14 -21.79 6.41
CA HIS A 34 34.77 -22.90 7.30
C HIS A 34 35.26 -24.27 6.81
N LEU A 35 35.58 -24.38 5.52
CA LEU A 35 36.09 -25.60 4.90
C LEU A 35 37.32 -25.27 4.07
N ARG A 36 38.38 -26.07 4.22
CA ARG A 36 39.54 -25.94 3.34
C ARG A 36 39.19 -26.41 1.94
N VAL A 37 39.43 -25.52 0.97
CA VAL A 37 39.14 -25.74 -0.44
C VAL A 37 40.35 -25.39 -1.30
N TYR A 38 40.61 -26.17 -2.35
CA TYR A 38 41.48 -25.75 -3.44
C TYR A 38 40.75 -25.90 -4.79
N ARG A 39 41.24 -25.18 -5.81
CA ARG A 39 40.72 -25.29 -7.19
C ARG A 39 41.68 -26.09 -8.05
N THR A 40 41.15 -27.02 -8.83
CA THR A 40 41.93 -27.70 -9.87
C THR A 40 42.24 -26.74 -11.01
N PRO A 41 43.22 -27.04 -11.89
CA PRO A 41 43.49 -26.24 -13.08
C PRO A 41 42.26 -26.04 -14.00
N GLY A 42 41.29 -26.95 -13.97
CA GLY A 42 40.00 -26.83 -14.67
C GLY A 42 38.91 -26.04 -13.92
N GLY A 43 39.26 -25.34 -12.83
CA GLY A 43 38.34 -24.46 -12.09
C GLY A 43 37.41 -25.14 -11.08
N HIS A 44 37.47 -26.47 -10.94
CA HIS A 44 36.61 -27.20 -10.01
C HIS A 44 37.11 -27.12 -8.56
N ARG A 45 36.22 -26.83 -7.62
CA ARG A 45 36.52 -26.85 -6.17
C ARG A 45 36.68 -28.29 -5.66
N ARG A 46 37.66 -28.48 -4.77
CA ARG A 46 37.94 -29.73 -4.06
C ARG A 46 38.02 -29.44 -2.57
N PHE A 47 37.30 -30.20 -1.76
CA PHE A 47 37.08 -29.96 -0.34
C PHE A 47 37.82 -30.98 0.50
N LEU A 48 38.51 -30.57 1.56
CA LEU A 48 39.28 -31.51 2.37
C LEU A 48 38.33 -32.47 3.10
N ARG A 49 38.46 -33.77 2.85
CA ARG A 49 37.63 -34.83 3.42
C ARG A 49 37.56 -34.75 4.94
N GLN A 50 38.69 -34.46 5.59
CA GLN A 50 38.75 -34.33 7.06
C GLN A 50 37.81 -33.25 7.60
N ASP A 51 37.72 -32.10 6.92
CA ASP A 51 36.86 -30.99 7.35
C ASP A 51 35.39 -31.32 7.12
N VAL A 52 35.09 -31.95 5.98
CA VAL A 52 33.73 -32.40 5.63
C VAL A 52 33.27 -33.50 6.61
N GLU A 53 34.13 -34.45 6.99
CA GLU A 53 33.78 -35.49 7.97
C GLU A 53 33.75 -34.97 9.42
N ALA A 54 34.53 -33.94 9.76
CA ALA A 54 34.45 -33.32 11.08
C ALA A 54 33.05 -32.70 11.32
N LEU A 55 32.44 -32.15 10.26
CA LEU A 55 31.08 -31.61 10.29
C LEU A 55 30.00 -32.69 10.47
N THR A 56 30.26 -33.96 10.11
CA THR A 56 29.31 -35.07 10.34
C THR A 56 29.46 -35.72 11.72
N ARG A 57 30.63 -35.59 12.38
CA ARG A 57 30.93 -36.27 13.66
C ARG A 57 30.64 -35.45 14.92
N THR A 58 30.00 -34.30 14.82
CA THR A 58 29.65 -33.51 16.01
C THR A 58 28.27 -33.95 16.53
N PRO A 59 28.14 -34.58 17.72
CA PRO A 59 26.85 -34.66 18.39
C PRO A 59 26.41 -33.23 18.66
N ARG A 60 25.24 -32.85 18.15
CA ARG A 60 24.68 -31.50 18.27
C ARG A 60 24.81 -31.02 19.72
N PRO A 61 25.67 -30.03 20.03
CA PRO A 61 25.72 -29.49 21.38
C PRO A 61 24.37 -28.87 21.70
N ALA A 62 23.93 -29.04 22.95
CA ALA A 62 22.79 -28.32 23.49
C ALA A 62 23.00 -26.81 23.25
N PRO A 63 21.97 -26.06 22.84
CA PRO A 63 22.13 -24.63 22.59
C PRO A 63 22.42 -23.92 23.91
N GLU A 64 23.68 -23.50 24.10
CA GLU A 64 24.03 -22.38 24.97
C GLU A 64 23.42 -21.08 24.40
N PRO A 65 22.98 -20.14 25.24
CA PRO A 65 21.95 -19.16 24.91
C PRO A 65 22.49 -18.09 23.96
N PHE A 66 22.09 -18.19 22.70
CA PHE A 66 22.03 -17.02 21.84
C PHE A 66 20.95 -16.10 22.37
N ARG A 67 21.29 -14.83 22.61
CA ARG A 67 20.36 -13.79 23.09
C ARG A 67 19.05 -13.82 22.30
N GLU A 68 17.95 -13.91 23.04
CA GLU A 68 16.58 -13.84 22.55
C GLU A 68 16.36 -12.55 21.76
N ASP A 69 16.39 -12.63 20.43
CA ASP A 69 15.61 -11.74 19.58
C ASP A 69 15.27 -12.36 18.22
N SER A 70 14.69 -13.55 18.25
CA SER A 70 13.90 -14.06 17.12
C SER A 70 12.96 -15.16 17.63
N GLY A 71 11.76 -14.77 18.07
CA GLY A 71 10.74 -15.64 18.64
C GLY A 71 10.09 -16.60 17.63
N GLU A 72 10.83 -17.55 17.06
CA GLU A 72 10.20 -18.69 16.37
C GLU A 72 9.88 -19.81 17.37
N ALA A 73 8.59 -20.07 17.59
CA ALA A 73 8.13 -21.16 18.46
C ALA A 73 8.63 -22.54 17.96
N PRO A 74 8.98 -23.50 18.84
CA PRO A 74 9.41 -24.85 18.47
C PRO A 74 8.45 -25.61 17.55
N ALA A 75 7.17 -25.25 17.57
CA ALA A 75 6.13 -25.74 16.66
C ALA A 75 6.39 -25.31 15.21
N LEU A 76 6.78 -24.06 14.97
CA LEU A 76 7.09 -23.51 13.64
C LEU A 76 8.30 -24.22 13.01
N ARG A 77 9.31 -24.53 13.82
CA ARG A 77 10.48 -25.29 13.36
C ARG A 77 10.14 -26.72 12.93
N ARG A 78 9.21 -27.37 13.64
CA ARG A 78 8.66 -28.69 13.29
C ARG A 78 7.81 -28.66 12.02
N ILE A 79 7.00 -27.61 11.86
CA ILE A 79 6.18 -27.38 10.66
C ILE A 79 7.09 -27.13 9.45
N ARG A 80 8.09 -26.24 9.56
CA ARG A 80 9.06 -25.93 8.50
C ARG A 80 9.83 -27.16 8.02
N ARG A 81 10.27 -28.03 8.93
CA ARG A 81 10.99 -29.28 8.60
C ARG A 81 10.12 -30.32 7.88
N ARG A 82 8.80 -30.32 8.07
CA ARG A 82 7.87 -31.20 7.35
C ARG A 82 7.47 -30.66 5.97
N LEU A 83 7.76 -29.39 5.67
CA LEU A 83 7.25 -28.67 4.50
C LEU A 83 8.29 -28.46 3.38
N THR A 84 9.56 -28.86 3.59
CA THR A 84 10.68 -28.75 2.64
C THR A 84 10.78 -29.90 1.63
N GLN A 85 9.75 -30.74 1.48
CA GLN A 85 9.66 -31.67 0.36
C GLN A 85 8.87 -31.03 -0.79
N ASP A 86 9.41 -31.13 -2.00
CA ASP A 86 9.01 -30.48 -3.26
C ASP A 86 7.60 -30.79 -3.81
N SER A 87 6.59 -31.08 -2.96
CA SER A 87 5.33 -31.64 -3.45
C SER A 87 4.22 -30.64 -3.75
N VAL A 88 4.31 -29.36 -3.38
CA VAL A 88 3.12 -28.48 -3.30
C VAL A 88 2.80 -27.69 -4.57
N THR A 89 3.80 -27.22 -5.33
CA THR A 89 3.57 -26.56 -6.63
C THR A 89 3.02 -27.53 -7.68
N GLN A 90 3.19 -28.83 -7.43
CA GLN A 90 2.61 -29.90 -8.22
C GLN A 90 1.24 -30.36 -7.69
N GLN A 91 0.72 -29.77 -6.61
CA GLN A 91 -0.59 -30.17 -6.11
C GLN A 91 -1.69 -29.59 -7.00
N PRO A 92 -2.67 -30.41 -7.40
CA PRO A 92 -3.79 -29.96 -8.24
C PRO A 92 -4.53 -28.74 -7.66
N TRP A 93 -4.61 -28.66 -6.33
CA TRP A 93 -5.25 -27.53 -5.66
C TRP A 93 -4.49 -26.21 -5.79
N PHE A 94 -3.17 -26.24 -5.89
CA PHE A 94 -2.32 -25.04 -6.02
C PHE A 94 -2.38 -24.49 -7.45
N GLN A 95 -2.48 -25.38 -8.44
CA GLN A 95 -2.65 -25.00 -9.84
C GLN A 95 -4.05 -24.47 -10.16
N ALA A 96 -5.05 -24.82 -9.34
CA ALA A 96 -6.43 -24.38 -9.50
C ALA A 96 -6.72 -22.99 -8.92
N VAL A 97 -5.79 -22.40 -8.16
CA VAL A 97 -5.95 -21.04 -7.59
C VAL A 97 -5.33 -20.04 -8.57
N GLU A 98 -6.11 -19.04 -8.97
CA GLU A 98 -5.60 -17.96 -9.83
C GLU A 98 -4.40 -17.25 -9.21
N PRO A 99 -3.46 -16.72 -10.03
CA PRO A 99 -2.26 -16.04 -9.54
C PRO A 99 -2.54 -14.95 -8.48
N GLU A 100 -3.63 -14.20 -8.63
CA GLU A 100 -4.06 -13.17 -7.68
C GLU A 100 -4.63 -13.75 -6.36
N GLY A 101 -5.33 -14.89 -6.45
CA GLY A 101 -5.78 -15.65 -5.28
C GLY A 101 -4.63 -16.16 -4.43
N ASN A 102 -3.51 -16.54 -5.06
CA ASN A 102 -2.29 -16.95 -4.36
C ASN A 102 -1.64 -15.82 -3.56
N ASP A 103 -1.82 -14.56 -3.95
CA ASP A 103 -1.36 -13.38 -3.20
C ASP A 103 -2.27 -13.04 -2.00
N ARG A 104 -3.58 -13.27 -2.13
CA ARG A 104 -4.54 -13.13 -1.02
C ARG A 104 -4.34 -14.24 0.03
N MET A 105 -4.20 -15.49 -0.41
CA MET A 105 -3.90 -16.63 0.47
C MET A 105 -2.57 -16.43 1.24
N ARG A 106 -1.57 -15.82 0.58
CA ARG A 106 -0.30 -15.37 1.19
C ARG A 106 -0.51 -14.44 2.38
N LEU A 107 -1.42 -13.47 2.23
CA LEU A 107 -1.71 -12.46 3.25
C LEU A 107 -2.41 -13.09 4.46
N PHE A 108 -3.40 -13.95 4.22
CA PHE A 108 -4.13 -14.66 5.27
C PHE A 108 -3.23 -15.58 6.08
N GLY A 109 -2.38 -16.37 5.41
CA GLY A 109 -1.42 -17.26 6.08
C GLY A 109 -0.45 -16.51 7.00
N ARG A 110 0.07 -15.35 6.57
CA ARG A 110 0.95 -14.50 7.39
C ARG A 110 0.24 -13.93 8.60
N ARG A 111 -1.00 -13.46 8.43
CA ARG A 111 -1.77 -12.87 9.53
C ARG A 111 -2.17 -13.93 10.55
N LEU A 112 -2.64 -15.10 10.12
CA LEU A 112 -2.93 -16.23 11.00
C LEU A 112 -1.70 -16.64 11.83
N LEU A 113 -0.52 -16.71 11.21
CA LEU A 113 0.71 -17.04 11.91
C LEU A 113 1.12 -15.95 12.92
N SER A 114 0.95 -14.67 12.55
CA SER A 114 1.17 -13.54 13.46
C SER A 114 0.23 -13.58 14.66
N LEU A 115 -1.06 -13.94 14.47
CA LEU A 115 -2.03 -14.06 15.55
C LEU A 115 -1.68 -15.22 16.48
N LEU A 116 -1.25 -16.37 15.93
CA LEU A 116 -0.77 -17.52 16.69
C LEU A 116 0.49 -17.21 17.51
N MET A 117 1.35 -16.30 17.04
CA MET A 117 2.52 -15.85 17.80
C MET A 117 2.16 -14.87 18.93
N GLN A 118 1.03 -14.18 18.84
CA GLN A 118 0.56 -13.19 19.82
C GLN A 118 -0.34 -13.79 20.93
N GLU A 119 -0.69 -15.08 20.82
CA GLU A 119 -1.53 -15.85 21.75
C GLU A 119 -1.00 -15.93 23.19
N SER A 120 0.25 -15.53 23.45
CA SER A 120 0.88 -15.58 24.78
C SER A 120 0.56 -14.37 25.69
N GLY A 121 -0.33 -13.47 25.26
CA GLY A 121 -0.73 -12.27 26.01
C GLY A 121 -1.91 -12.45 27.01
N PRO A 122 -2.32 -11.38 27.71
CA PRO A 122 -3.40 -11.41 28.72
C PRO A 122 -4.73 -11.95 28.18
N ARG A 123 -5.54 -12.62 29.03
CA ARG A 123 -6.79 -13.33 28.65
C ARG A 123 -7.77 -12.53 27.78
N ARG A 124 -7.88 -11.21 27.96
CA ARG A 124 -8.78 -10.33 27.18
C ARG A 124 -8.30 -10.16 25.72
N ARG A 125 -6.99 -10.01 25.52
CA ARG A 125 -6.34 -9.92 24.20
C ARG A 125 -6.40 -11.26 23.44
N ARG A 126 -6.43 -12.38 24.17
CA ARG A 126 -6.55 -13.73 23.56
C ARG A 126 -7.89 -13.93 22.84
N GLN A 127 -8.99 -13.42 23.39
CA GLN A 127 -10.32 -13.59 22.81
C GLN A 127 -10.48 -12.79 21.51
N GLU A 128 -9.90 -11.58 21.46
CA GLU A 128 -9.82 -10.74 20.25
C GLU A 128 -8.96 -11.41 19.15
N LEU A 129 -7.78 -11.92 19.50
CA LEU A 129 -6.91 -12.66 18.58
C LEU A 129 -7.58 -13.92 18.02
N LEU A 130 -8.33 -14.65 18.84
CA LEU A 130 -9.09 -15.82 18.41
C LEU A 130 -10.27 -15.46 17.50
N SER A 131 -10.92 -14.32 17.75
CA SER A 131 -12.00 -13.82 16.88
C SER A 131 -11.48 -13.44 15.49
N GLU A 132 -10.31 -12.79 15.44
CA GLU A 132 -9.64 -12.43 14.19
C GLU A 132 -9.14 -13.67 13.45
N ALA A 133 -8.59 -14.66 14.17
CA ALA A 133 -8.16 -15.92 13.56
C ALA A 133 -9.34 -16.73 12.97
N ARG A 134 -10.51 -16.71 13.62
CA ARG A 134 -11.73 -17.34 13.09
C ARG A 134 -12.24 -16.65 11.83
N MET A 135 -12.25 -15.32 11.83
CA MET A 135 -12.65 -14.51 10.67
C MET A 135 -11.73 -14.76 9.47
N LEU A 136 -10.40 -14.72 9.66
CA LEU A 136 -9.44 -15.04 8.60
C LEU A 136 -9.57 -16.49 8.10
N GLY A 137 -9.92 -17.42 9.00
CA GLY A 137 -10.23 -18.79 8.63
C GLY A 137 -11.50 -18.92 7.78
N GLN A 138 -12.51 -18.09 8.03
CA GLN A 138 -13.75 -18.03 7.23
C GLN A 138 -13.49 -17.40 5.86
N GLU A 139 -12.73 -16.31 5.78
CA GLU A 139 -12.33 -15.67 4.51
C GLU A 139 -11.45 -16.60 3.66
N TYR A 140 -10.52 -17.30 4.29
CA TYR A 140 -9.74 -18.35 3.63
C TYR A 140 -10.65 -19.48 3.10
N GLY A 141 -11.72 -19.80 3.82
CA GLY A 141 -12.73 -20.77 3.40
C GLY A 141 -13.56 -20.29 2.21
N SER A 142 -14.07 -19.06 2.24
CA SER A 142 -14.95 -18.50 1.22
C SER A 142 -14.24 -18.23 -0.12
N GLU A 143 -12.96 -17.82 -0.09
CA GLU A 143 -12.14 -17.69 -1.32
C GLU A 143 -11.84 -19.06 -1.98
N ASN A 144 -12.11 -20.17 -1.30
CA ASN A 144 -11.90 -21.52 -1.80
C ASN A 144 -13.21 -22.30 -2.05
N ASP A 145 -14.36 -21.63 -1.95
CA ASP A 145 -15.66 -22.30 -2.12
C ASP A 145 -15.93 -22.54 -3.61
N GLY A 146 -15.69 -23.77 -4.03
CA GLY A 146 -15.66 -24.21 -5.43
C GLY A 146 -14.75 -25.40 -5.69
N ALA A 147 -13.81 -25.70 -4.79
CA ALA A 147 -12.97 -26.88 -4.88
C ALA A 147 -12.82 -27.57 -3.52
N GLN A 148 -13.25 -28.83 -3.42
CA GLN A 148 -13.24 -29.67 -2.21
C GLN A 148 -12.05 -29.39 -1.27
N CYS A 149 -12.37 -28.98 -0.04
CA CYS A 149 -11.40 -28.58 0.97
C CYS A 149 -10.80 -29.85 1.64
N SER A 150 -9.48 -30.07 1.52
CA SER A 150 -8.78 -31.19 2.17
C SER A 150 -7.85 -30.72 3.30
N PRO A 151 -7.53 -31.57 4.31
CA PRO A 151 -6.61 -31.23 5.40
C PRO A 151 -5.21 -30.81 4.94
N ASP A 152 -4.75 -31.30 3.79
CA ASP A 152 -3.46 -30.92 3.19
C ASP A 152 -3.51 -29.53 2.54
N ARG A 153 -4.70 -29.08 2.13
CA ARG A 153 -4.97 -27.75 1.55
C ARG A 153 -4.94 -26.65 2.61
N LEU A 154 -5.41 -26.94 3.84
CA LEU A 154 -5.25 -26.06 5.00
C LEU A 154 -3.78 -25.91 5.44
N ARG A 155 -2.96 -26.97 5.25
CA ARG A 155 -1.51 -26.90 5.49
C ARG A 155 -0.78 -26.09 4.43
N GLY A 156 -1.33 -26.00 3.22
CA GLY A 156 -0.85 -25.16 2.12
C GLY A 156 -0.99 -23.66 2.37
N GLY A 157 -2.08 -23.21 2.99
CA GLY A 157 -2.30 -21.79 3.33
C GLY A 157 -1.31 -21.21 4.33
N LEU A 158 -0.77 -22.06 5.20
CA LEU A 158 0.30 -21.72 6.17
C LEU A 158 1.71 -21.68 5.53
N ARG A 159 1.84 -21.95 4.22
CA ARG A 159 3.13 -22.16 3.53
C ARG A 159 3.80 -20.88 3.03
N PHE A 160 3.27 -19.70 3.34
CA PHE A 160 3.87 -18.43 2.92
C PHE A 160 4.61 -17.70 4.05
N LEU A 161 5.65 -18.35 4.55
CA LEU A 161 6.75 -17.63 5.18
C LEU A 161 7.71 -17.18 4.07
N PRO A 162 7.91 -15.87 3.83
CA PRO A 162 9.10 -15.47 3.10
C PRO A 162 10.33 -15.86 3.92
N HIS A 163 11.38 -16.30 3.23
CA HIS A 163 12.74 -16.13 3.71
C HIS A 163 12.87 -14.70 4.24
N ASN A 164 13.20 -14.57 5.52
CA ASN A 164 13.63 -13.32 6.10
C ASN A 164 15.09 -13.12 5.64
N GLU A 165 15.28 -12.79 4.37
CA GLU A 165 16.45 -12.02 3.95
C GLU A 165 15.99 -10.57 4.02
N GLY A 166 16.58 -9.80 4.93
CA GLY A 166 16.37 -8.37 4.97
C GLY A 166 16.64 -7.80 3.59
N MET A 167 15.72 -6.98 3.09
CA MET A 167 15.84 -6.23 1.84
C MET A 167 17.18 -5.48 1.83
N THR A 168 18.16 -5.97 1.07
CA THR A 168 19.37 -5.19 0.78
C THR A 168 19.08 -4.33 -0.44
N MET A 169 18.36 -3.23 -0.26
CA MET A 169 18.40 -2.11 -1.19
C MET A 169 19.83 -1.56 -1.18
N ASP A 170 20.50 -1.69 -2.32
CA ASP A 170 21.82 -1.11 -2.48
C ASP A 170 21.72 0.42 -2.63
N MET A 171 22.86 1.09 -2.78
CA MET A 171 22.88 2.54 -2.88
C MET A 171 22.29 3.05 -4.21
N ILE A 172 22.35 2.27 -5.28
CA ILE A 172 21.76 2.64 -6.58
C ILE A 172 20.24 2.61 -6.46
N ASP A 173 19.66 1.57 -5.85
CA ASP A 173 18.22 1.48 -5.63
C ASP A 173 17.69 2.69 -4.83
N ARG A 174 18.40 3.09 -3.78
CA ARG A 174 18.00 4.25 -2.95
C ARG A 174 18.09 5.56 -3.72
N LYS A 175 19.15 5.76 -4.50
CA LYS A 175 19.30 6.94 -5.37
C LYS A 175 18.22 6.97 -6.46
N LEU A 176 17.98 5.84 -7.11
CA LEU A 176 16.93 5.68 -8.12
C LEU A 176 15.55 6.02 -7.54
N LEU A 177 15.21 5.47 -6.37
CA LEU A 177 13.97 5.81 -5.65
C LEU A 177 13.85 7.30 -5.32
N ASN A 178 14.96 7.97 -4.97
CA ASN A 178 14.96 9.42 -4.74
C ASN A 178 14.73 10.20 -6.05
N LEU A 179 15.38 9.81 -7.16
CA LEU A 179 15.21 10.45 -8.47
C LEU A 179 13.77 10.33 -8.98
N ILE A 180 13.19 9.13 -8.93
CA ILE A 180 11.84 8.92 -9.45
C ILE A 180 10.74 9.52 -8.55
N GLN A 181 11.02 9.78 -7.28
CA GLN A 181 10.11 10.53 -6.38
C GLN A 181 10.09 12.03 -6.69
N ALA A 182 11.18 12.57 -7.26
CA ALA A 182 11.24 13.91 -7.80
C ALA A 182 10.41 14.00 -9.10
N PRO A 183 10.33 15.18 -9.75
CA PRO A 183 9.73 15.26 -11.09
C PRO A 183 10.44 14.28 -12.04
N PHE A 184 9.70 13.27 -12.50
CA PHE A 184 10.17 12.24 -13.42
C PHE A 184 10.44 12.88 -14.79
N PRO A 185 11.55 12.53 -15.47
CA PRO A 185 11.89 13.12 -16.77
C PRO A 185 10.79 12.88 -17.82
N MET A 186 10.30 13.97 -18.42
CA MET A 186 9.35 13.94 -19.54
C MET A 186 10.12 14.09 -20.85
N VAL A 187 10.95 13.08 -21.16
CA VAL A 187 11.77 12.99 -22.38
C VAL A 187 11.47 11.67 -23.09
N GLU A 188 11.90 11.52 -24.34
CA GLU A 188 11.57 10.32 -25.14
C GLU A 188 12.08 9.01 -24.52
N GLN A 189 13.27 9.05 -23.89
CA GLN A 189 13.91 7.90 -23.24
C GLN A 189 14.25 8.23 -21.78
N PRO A 190 13.24 8.26 -20.90
CA PRO A 190 13.43 8.75 -19.53
C PRO A 190 14.26 7.77 -18.67
N TYR A 191 14.24 6.47 -18.98
CA TYR A 191 15.04 5.49 -18.25
C TYR A 191 16.52 5.55 -18.60
N LEU A 192 16.85 5.93 -19.85
CA LEU A 192 18.22 6.25 -20.24
C LEU A 192 18.73 7.51 -19.52
N ASP A 193 17.91 8.56 -19.45
CA ASP A 193 18.26 9.78 -18.69
C ASP A 193 18.52 9.48 -17.21
N LEU A 194 17.70 8.64 -16.59
CA LEU A 194 17.92 8.17 -15.22
C LEU A 194 19.20 7.33 -15.09
N ALA A 195 19.54 6.52 -16.10
CA ALA A 195 20.75 5.71 -16.10
C ALA A 195 22.01 6.59 -16.17
N ASP A 196 22.01 7.63 -17.00
CA ASP A 196 23.10 8.60 -17.10
C ASP A 196 23.32 9.33 -15.76
N GLN A 197 22.23 9.75 -15.09
CA GLN A 197 22.29 10.39 -13.77
C GLN A 197 22.81 9.45 -12.66
N LEU A 198 22.62 8.13 -12.82
CA LEU A 198 23.03 7.11 -11.87
C LEU A 198 24.38 6.47 -12.22
N GLU A 199 25.01 6.88 -13.33
CA GLU A 199 26.22 6.28 -13.88
C GLU A 199 26.08 4.75 -14.10
N THR A 200 24.94 4.33 -14.66
CA THR A 200 24.63 2.92 -14.99
C THR A 200 24.03 2.80 -16.41
N THR A 201 23.47 1.64 -16.78
CA THR A 201 22.81 1.41 -18.07
C THR A 201 21.28 1.47 -17.97
N GLU A 202 20.61 1.78 -19.08
CA GLU A 202 19.14 1.77 -19.15
C GLU A 202 18.55 0.40 -18.78
N GLU A 203 19.20 -0.69 -19.21
CA GLU A 203 18.80 -2.06 -18.88
C GLU A 203 18.84 -2.32 -17.36
N ASP A 204 19.88 -1.84 -16.66
CA ASP A 204 19.99 -1.96 -15.21
C ASP A 204 18.90 -1.16 -14.49
N VAL A 205 18.62 0.07 -14.92
CA VAL A 205 17.52 0.88 -14.36
C VAL A 205 16.17 0.19 -14.53
N LEU A 206 15.87 -0.30 -15.73
CA LEU A 206 14.62 -1.02 -16.02
C LEU A 206 14.50 -2.30 -15.18
N ALA A 207 15.57 -3.08 -15.05
CA ALA A 207 15.61 -4.28 -14.22
C ALA A 207 15.34 -3.97 -12.74
N ARG A 208 15.98 -2.91 -12.21
CA ARG A 208 15.79 -2.44 -10.83
C ARG A 208 14.36 -1.96 -10.58
N LEU A 209 13.81 -1.13 -11.46
CA LEU A 209 12.42 -0.67 -11.34
C LEU A 209 11.42 -1.83 -11.40
N THR A 210 11.67 -2.82 -12.26
CA THR A 210 10.86 -4.05 -12.35
C THR A 210 10.89 -4.82 -11.04
N GLU A 211 12.07 -5.01 -10.45
CA GLU A 211 12.20 -5.68 -9.16
C GLU A 211 11.55 -4.88 -8.03
N LEU A 212 11.71 -3.55 -8.02
CA LEU A 212 11.05 -2.66 -7.05
C LEU A 212 9.52 -2.71 -7.17
N LYS A 213 8.96 -2.83 -8.39
CA LYS A 213 7.52 -3.08 -8.60
C LYS A 213 7.12 -4.47 -8.09
N ARG A 214 7.88 -5.52 -8.43
CA ARG A 214 7.62 -6.91 -7.98
C ARG A 214 7.66 -7.04 -6.45
N GLN A 215 8.56 -6.32 -5.79
CA GLN A 215 8.66 -6.26 -4.33
C GLN A 215 7.60 -5.36 -3.69
N ASN A 216 6.71 -4.74 -4.48
CA ASN A 216 5.68 -3.81 -4.04
C ASN A 216 6.26 -2.63 -3.25
N VAL A 217 7.44 -2.14 -3.68
CA VAL A 217 8.07 -0.90 -3.18
C VAL A 217 7.65 0.26 -4.07
N LEU A 218 7.86 0.13 -5.38
CA LEU A 218 7.38 1.05 -6.39
C LEU A 218 5.96 0.63 -6.77
N ARG A 219 4.99 1.52 -6.62
CA ARG A 219 3.60 1.23 -6.94
C ARG A 219 3.27 1.58 -8.38
N GLN A 220 3.58 2.81 -8.77
CA GLN A 220 3.29 3.34 -10.08
C GLN A 220 4.17 4.55 -10.37
N ILE A 221 4.40 4.85 -11.64
CA ILE A 221 4.95 6.12 -12.12
C ILE A 221 3.85 6.74 -12.99
N SER A 222 3.30 7.88 -12.59
CA SER A 222 2.22 8.51 -13.36
C SER A 222 2.12 10.01 -13.13
N ALA A 223 1.29 10.69 -13.92
CA ALA A 223 0.97 12.09 -13.70
C ALA A 223 0.21 12.28 -12.38
N ILE A 224 0.60 13.30 -11.62
CA ILE A 224 -0.05 13.73 -10.39
C ILE A 224 -0.89 14.96 -10.70
N PHE A 225 -2.20 14.78 -10.84
CA PHE A 225 -3.13 15.88 -11.03
C PHE A 225 -3.60 16.49 -9.70
N ASP A 226 -3.92 17.78 -9.74
CA ASP A 226 -4.57 18.48 -8.63
C ASP A 226 -6.09 18.27 -8.70
N THR A 227 -6.61 17.53 -7.72
CA THR A 227 -8.02 17.14 -7.65
C THR A 227 -8.97 18.34 -7.74
N ARG A 228 -8.66 19.46 -7.08
CA ARG A 228 -9.57 20.61 -7.01
C ARG A 228 -9.53 21.45 -8.27
N ARG A 229 -8.36 21.56 -8.88
CA ARG A 229 -8.20 22.21 -10.20
C ARG A 229 -8.96 21.46 -11.29
N LEU A 230 -9.14 20.14 -11.15
CA LEU A 230 -10.02 19.34 -12.01
C LEU A 230 -11.51 19.45 -11.66
N GLY A 231 -11.89 20.26 -10.67
CA GLY A 231 -13.28 20.47 -10.25
C GLY A 231 -13.83 19.44 -9.26
N TYR A 232 -13.04 18.45 -8.85
CA TYR A 232 -13.48 17.46 -7.86
C TYR A 232 -13.54 18.08 -6.47
N LYS A 233 -14.61 17.75 -5.74
CA LYS A 233 -14.78 18.15 -4.34
C LYS A 233 -14.12 17.08 -3.47
N THR A 234 -13.40 17.50 -2.42
CA THR A 234 -12.69 16.56 -1.53
C THR A 234 -12.91 16.89 -0.07
N THR A 235 -12.99 15.86 0.77
CA THR A 235 -13.12 16.02 2.22
C THR A 235 -12.46 14.87 2.96
N LEU A 236 -12.12 15.12 4.22
CA LEU A 236 -11.84 14.06 5.18
C LEU A 236 -13.15 13.71 5.89
N VAL A 237 -13.48 12.43 5.98
CA VAL A 237 -14.64 11.95 6.71
C VAL A 237 -14.16 11.12 7.89
N ALA A 238 -14.71 11.40 9.07
CA ALA A 238 -14.52 10.60 10.28
C ALA A 238 -15.86 9.95 10.64
N MET A 239 -15.85 8.65 10.92
CA MET A 239 -17.04 7.90 11.34
C MET A 239 -16.75 7.07 12.58
N ALA A 240 -17.76 6.91 13.42
CA ALA A 240 -17.73 6.10 14.63
C ALA A 240 -18.54 4.82 14.45
N TYR A 241 -17.94 3.68 14.78
CA TYR A 241 -18.56 2.36 14.76
C TYR A 241 -18.28 1.60 16.04
N GLU A 242 -19.16 0.66 16.38
CA GLU A 242 -18.82 -0.40 17.33
C GLU A 242 -17.67 -1.26 16.78
N PRO A 243 -16.76 -1.78 17.64
CA PRO A 243 -15.55 -2.49 17.18
C PRO A 243 -15.80 -3.67 16.23
N ASP A 244 -16.92 -4.38 16.40
CA ASP A 244 -17.33 -5.53 15.58
C ASP A 244 -17.90 -5.13 14.21
N LYS A 245 -18.45 -3.91 14.07
CA LYS A 245 -19.00 -3.38 12.81
C LYS A 245 -17.97 -2.64 11.96
N LEU A 246 -16.91 -2.11 12.59
CA LEU A 246 -15.88 -1.29 11.96
C LEU A 246 -15.33 -1.90 10.66
N HIS A 247 -14.99 -3.20 10.69
CA HIS A 247 -14.38 -3.84 9.53
C HIS A 247 -15.33 -3.92 8.34
N ARG A 248 -16.57 -4.39 8.57
CA ARG A 248 -17.59 -4.51 7.51
C ARG A 248 -17.89 -3.14 6.89
N ALA A 249 -18.07 -2.12 7.74
CA ALA A 249 -18.31 -0.75 7.28
C ALA A 249 -17.15 -0.21 6.43
N ALA A 250 -15.90 -0.47 6.85
CA ALA A 250 -14.73 -0.03 6.10
C ALA A 250 -14.60 -0.71 4.73
N MET A 251 -14.97 -2.00 4.62
CA MET A 251 -14.98 -2.71 3.34
C MET A 251 -16.07 -2.20 2.40
N GLU A 252 -17.22 -1.79 2.93
CA GLU A 252 -18.28 -1.16 2.15
C GLU A 252 -17.83 0.21 1.63
N ILE A 253 -17.31 1.08 2.50
CA ILE A 253 -16.76 2.39 2.13
C ILE A 253 -15.65 2.27 1.07
N ASN A 254 -14.84 1.21 1.14
CA ASN A 254 -13.78 0.96 0.17
C ASN A 254 -14.28 0.77 -1.28
N ARG A 255 -15.53 0.31 -1.47
CA ARG A 255 -16.11 0.08 -2.80
C ARG A 255 -16.26 1.38 -3.59
N HIS A 256 -16.48 2.50 -2.89
CA HIS A 256 -16.68 3.78 -3.56
C HIS A 256 -15.40 4.25 -4.28
N PRO A 257 -15.45 4.54 -5.60
CA PRO A 257 -14.27 4.92 -6.41
C PRO A 257 -13.57 6.19 -5.93
N GLY A 258 -14.36 7.13 -5.39
CA GLY A 258 -13.87 8.37 -4.81
C GLY A 258 -13.11 8.24 -3.49
N VAL A 259 -13.13 7.07 -2.83
CA VAL A 259 -12.39 6.86 -1.57
C VAL A 259 -10.96 6.49 -1.88
N SER A 260 -10.01 7.35 -1.50
CA SER A 260 -8.57 7.16 -1.77
C SER A 260 -7.80 6.59 -0.58
N HIS A 261 -8.15 7.02 0.62
CA HIS A 261 -7.50 6.66 1.87
C HIS A 261 -8.59 6.18 2.81
N ASN A 262 -8.43 5.03 3.45
CA ASN A 262 -9.36 4.53 4.46
C ASN A 262 -8.57 3.81 5.56
N TYR A 263 -8.64 4.32 6.78
CA TYR A 263 -7.83 3.86 7.91
C TYR A 263 -8.69 3.67 9.16
N ALA A 264 -8.50 2.54 9.83
CA ALA A 264 -8.84 2.46 11.24
C ALA A 264 -7.83 3.29 12.03
N ARG A 265 -8.35 4.11 12.96
CA ARG A 265 -7.50 4.87 13.89
C ARG A 265 -7.91 4.60 15.33
N GLU A 266 -6.91 4.50 16.18
CA GLU A 266 -7.07 4.43 17.64
C GLU A 266 -6.81 5.80 18.27
N GLY A 267 -7.37 6.04 19.45
CA GLY A 267 -7.13 7.28 20.23
C GLY A 267 -8.28 8.29 20.21
N SER A 268 -9.40 8.01 19.53
CA SER A 268 -10.62 8.83 19.63
C SER A 268 -11.90 8.00 19.45
N TYR A 269 -13.05 8.61 19.74
CA TYR A 269 -14.38 8.04 19.48
C TYR A 269 -14.59 7.70 17.99
N TYR A 270 -14.06 8.54 17.09
CA TYR A 270 -14.04 8.28 15.66
C TYR A 270 -12.94 7.29 15.31
N ASN A 271 -13.32 6.06 14.97
CA ASN A 271 -12.40 4.96 14.74
C ASN A 271 -12.21 4.60 13.26
N LEU A 272 -12.96 5.21 12.34
CA LEU A 272 -12.74 5.11 10.90
C LEU A 272 -12.53 6.49 10.27
N TRP A 273 -11.46 6.62 9.48
CA TRP A 273 -11.08 7.87 8.83
C TRP A 273 -10.77 7.64 7.36
N PHE A 274 -11.49 8.33 6.47
CA PHE A 274 -11.29 8.18 5.04
C PHE A 274 -11.35 9.50 4.29
N THR A 275 -10.62 9.58 3.17
CA THR A 275 -10.64 10.73 2.27
C THR A 275 -11.53 10.41 1.08
N LEU A 276 -12.56 11.23 0.89
CA LEU A 276 -13.55 11.12 -0.18
C LEU A 276 -13.32 12.24 -1.19
N ALA A 277 -13.31 11.87 -2.47
CA ALA A 277 -13.41 12.79 -3.60
C ALA A 277 -14.65 12.46 -4.42
N VAL A 278 -15.39 13.47 -4.86
CA VAL A 278 -16.53 13.29 -5.77
C VAL A 278 -16.37 14.20 -6.99
N PRO A 279 -16.84 13.78 -8.18
CA PRO A 279 -16.82 14.62 -9.37
C PRO A 279 -17.67 15.90 -9.18
N PRO A 280 -17.44 16.95 -9.99
CA PRO A 280 -18.08 18.26 -9.82
C PRO A 280 -19.61 18.20 -9.80
N GLU A 281 -20.19 17.28 -10.58
CA GLU A 281 -21.64 17.14 -10.77
C GLU A 281 -22.34 16.38 -9.64
N HIS A 282 -21.59 15.88 -8.66
CA HIS A 282 -22.14 15.18 -7.50
C HIS A 282 -22.00 15.99 -6.21
N ASP A 283 -22.87 15.68 -5.26
CA ASP A 283 -22.90 16.30 -3.95
C ASP A 283 -22.08 15.47 -2.94
N LEU A 284 -20.98 16.06 -2.46
CA LEU A 284 -20.05 15.40 -1.55
C LEU A 284 -20.67 15.08 -0.19
N GLU A 285 -21.51 15.98 0.33
CA GLU A 285 -22.11 15.82 1.65
C GLU A 285 -23.23 14.79 1.61
N ALA A 286 -24.07 14.81 0.58
CA ALA A 286 -25.08 13.78 0.34
C ALA A 286 -24.45 12.39 0.21
N THR A 287 -23.35 12.25 -0.54
CA THR A 287 -22.60 10.99 -0.68
C THR A 287 -22.05 10.50 0.65
N ALA A 288 -21.37 11.36 1.42
CA ALA A 288 -20.81 10.98 2.72
C ALA A 288 -21.90 10.58 3.73
N ASN A 289 -23.02 11.32 3.75
CA ASN A 289 -24.16 11.01 4.60
C ASN A 289 -24.85 9.70 4.22
N HIS A 290 -24.97 9.41 2.91
CA HIS A 290 -25.48 8.13 2.44
C HIS A 290 -24.59 6.97 2.88
N MET A 291 -23.26 7.08 2.73
CA MET A 291 -22.31 6.07 3.24
C MET A 291 -22.48 5.81 4.74
N GLY A 292 -22.63 6.88 5.53
CA GLY A 292 -22.84 6.77 6.98
C GLY A 292 -24.10 5.98 7.33
N ARG A 293 -25.23 6.29 6.68
CA ARG A 293 -26.49 5.57 6.87
C ARG A 293 -26.38 4.10 6.43
N LYS A 294 -25.89 3.85 5.23
CA LYS A 294 -25.77 2.51 4.64
C LYS A 294 -24.92 1.56 5.51
N THR A 295 -23.87 2.09 6.11
CA THR A 295 -22.95 1.31 6.95
C THR A 295 -23.34 1.26 8.42
N GLY A 296 -24.40 1.97 8.84
CA GLY A 296 -24.82 2.04 10.23
C GLY A 296 -23.83 2.77 11.13
N ALA A 297 -23.19 3.84 10.63
CA ALA A 297 -22.32 4.70 11.44
C ALA A 297 -23.12 5.31 12.59
N MET A 298 -22.57 5.26 13.81
CA MET A 298 -23.20 5.88 14.98
C MET A 298 -23.18 7.40 14.87
N GLU A 299 -22.11 7.92 14.29
CA GLU A 299 -21.86 9.34 14.13
C GLU A 299 -20.90 9.56 12.95
N SER A 300 -21.04 10.70 12.27
CA SER A 300 -20.17 11.06 11.14
C SER A 300 -19.82 12.55 11.13
N ARG A 301 -18.60 12.86 10.71
CA ARG A 301 -18.10 14.24 10.58
C ARG A 301 -17.47 14.43 9.22
N ILE A 302 -18.00 15.39 8.48
CA ILE A 302 -17.47 15.84 7.21
C ILE A 302 -16.54 17.01 7.48
N MET A 303 -15.25 16.79 7.32
CA MET A 303 -14.21 17.73 7.72
C MET A 303 -13.50 18.28 6.48
N PRO A 304 -14.07 19.27 5.75
CA PRO A 304 -13.39 19.89 4.62
C PRO A 304 -12.11 20.58 5.10
N THR A 305 -11.13 20.71 4.20
CA THR A 305 -9.93 21.50 4.52
C THR A 305 -10.26 22.98 4.36
N ILE A 306 -10.05 23.76 5.42
CA ILE A 306 -10.18 25.22 5.41
C ILE A 306 -8.90 25.86 4.85
N ARG A 307 -7.73 25.42 5.33
CA ARG A 307 -6.42 25.98 4.97
C ARG A 307 -5.34 24.91 4.81
N PHE A 308 -4.38 25.13 3.90
CA PHE A 308 -3.23 24.26 3.65
C PHE A 308 -1.94 24.92 4.13
N PHE A 309 -1.38 24.38 5.22
CA PHE A 309 -0.05 24.81 5.65
C PHE A 309 1.05 23.98 4.99
N LYS A 310 0.79 22.68 4.75
CA LYS A 310 1.76 21.77 4.14
C LYS A 310 1.12 20.57 3.48
N ILE A 311 1.59 20.23 2.28
CA ILE A 311 1.22 19.01 1.56
C ILE A 311 2.38 18.48 0.74
N GLY A 312 3.03 17.43 1.22
CA GLY A 312 4.12 16.79 0.48
C GLY A 312 4.83 15.75 1.32
N VAL A 313 4.79 14.51 0.87
CA VAL A 313 5.59 13.42 1.42
C VAL A 313 6.64 13.06 0.38
N ASN A 314 7.90 13.32 0.68
CA ASN A 314 8.99 12.57 0.09
C ASN A 314 9.67 11.80 1.23
N PHE A 315 10.24 10.65 0.91
CA PHE A 315 11.07 9.93 1.84
C PHE A 315 12.50 9.99 1.32
N ASP A 316 13.40 10.55 2.12
CA ASP A 316 14.83 10.44 1.82
C ASP A 316 15.23 9.00 2.10
N MET A 317 15.35 8.21 1.02
CA MET A 317 15.68 6.79 1.10
C MET A 317 17.14 6.54 1.51
N VAL A 318 18.00 7.57 1.43
CA VAL A 318 19.40 7.50 1.84
C VAL A 318 19.50 7.79 3.34
N LYS A 319 18.84 8.84 3.83
CA LYS A 319 18.84 9.23 5.24
C LYS A 319 17.79 8.50 6.10
N GLN A 320 16.87 7.77 5.46
CA GLN A 320 15.72 7.11 6.10
C GLN A 320 14.88 8.07 6.95
N GLN A 321 14.72 9.30 6.47
CA GLN A 321 13.91 10.34 7.10
C GLN A 321 12.75 10.72 6.18
N GLY A 322 11.57 10.96 6.77
CA GLY A 322 10.51 11.64 6.06
C GLY A 322 10.96 13.07 5.83
N SER A 323 11.04 13.50 4.58
CA SER A 323 11.42 14.87 4.22
C SER A 323 10.38 15.42 3.27
N SER A 324 9.76 16.54 3.60
CA SER A 324 8.90 17.25 2.65
C SER A 324 9.77 18.17 1.79
N TYR A 325 9.82 17.95 0.47
CA TYR A 325 10.04 19.05 -0.47
C TYR A 325 8.66 19.54 -0.93
N ASN A 326 8.49 20.86 -0.98
CA ASN A 326 7.24 21.64 -1.10
C ASN A 326 6.63 22.06 0.24
N PHE A 327 7.34 22.95 0.94
CA PHE A 327 6.69 24.01 1.70
C PHE A 327 6.02 24.94 0.69
N SER A 328 4.75 24.68 0.41
CA SER A 328 3.87 25.60 -0.30
C SER A 328 2.69 25.84 0.64
N PRO A 329 2.87 26.69 1.68
CA PRO A 329 1.71 27.27 2.33
C PRO A 329 0.92 27.96 1.23
N ASP A 330 -0.40 28.01 1.35
CA ASP A 330 -1.25 28.88 0.54
C ASP A 330 -0.48 30.15 0.15
N GLY A 331 -0.09 30.27 -1.13
CA GLY A 331 0.97 31.16 -1.56
C GLY A 331 0.78 32.55 -0.97
N PHE A 332 1.70 32.99 -0.10
CA PHE A 332 1.67 34.31 0.54
C PHE A 332 2.02 35.45 -0.43
N ASP A 333 1.76 35.28 -1.72
CA ASP A 333 1.43 36.40 -2.59
C ASP A 333 -0.08 36.55 -2.57
N LYS A 334 -0.56 37.57 -1.83
CA LYS A 334 -1.98 37.94 -1.72
C LYS A 334 -2.70 38.12 -3.08
N ALA A 335 -1.95 38.27 -4.18
CA ALA A 335 -2.49 38.33 -5.53
C ALA A 335 -2.84 36.93 -6.12
N GLU A 336 -2.16 35.85 -5.70
CA GLU A 336 -2.38 34.49 -6.22
C GLU A 336 -3.35 33.65 -5.36
N ALA A 337 -3.54 34.04 -4.08
CA ALA A 337 -4.39 33.36 -3.11
C ALA A 337 -5.85 33.19 -3.58
N ASP A 338 -6.36 34.10 -4.41
CA ASP A 338 -7.74 34.04 -4.91
C ASP A 338 -7.95 33.07 -6.08
N SER A 339 -6.90 32.44 -6.61
CA SER A 339 -6.97 31.62 -7.83
C SER A 339 -6.51 30.17 -7.68
N TRP A 340 -5.84 29.81 -6.59
CA TRP A 340 -5.20 28.50 -6.46
C TRP A 340 -6.17 27.33 -6.33
N ASN A 341 -7.37 27.57 -5.79
CA ASN A 341 -8.41 26.58 -5.56
C ASN A 341 -9.58 26.66 -6.57
N LYS A 342 -9.44 27.48 -7.63
CA LYS A 342 -10.48 27.61 -8.65
C LYS A 342 -10.35 26.47 -9.67
N PRO A 343 -11.43 25.70 -9.91
CA PRO A 343 -11.48 24.74 -11.01
C PRO A 343 -11.05 25.39 -12.32
N GLN A 344 -10.24 24.69 -13.09
CA GLN A 344 -9.88 25.09 -14.44
C GLN A 344 -10.77 24.34 -15.42
N PRO A 345 -11.27 24.99 -16.48
CA PRO A 345 -12.08 24.31 -17.49
C PRO A 345 -11.22 23.25 -18.20
N VAL A 346 -11.68 22.01 -18.23
CA VAL A 346 -10.99 20.91 -18.92
C VAL A 346 -11.89 20.44 -20.06
N THR A 347 -11.41 20.53 -21.29
CA THR A 347 -12.12 20.04 -22.48
C THR A 347 -12.23 18.52 -22.47
N ASP A 348 -13.16 17.95 -23.24
CA ASP A 348 -13.33 16.49 -23.28
C ASP A 348 -12.08 15.79 -23.84
N TRP A 349 -11.39 16.39 -24.80
CA TRP A 349 -10.11 15.88 -25.28
C TRP A 349 -9.01 15.91 -24.20
N GLU A 350 -8.93 16.98 -23.40
CA GLU A 350 -8.00 17.02 -22.27
C GLU A 350 -8.34 15.98 -21.20
N LYS A 351 -9.63 15.64 -21.00
CA LYS A 351 -10.03 14.54 -20.11
C LYS A 351 -9.47 13.21 -20.61
N GLU A 352 -9.47 12.93 -21.91
CA GLU A 352 -8.82 11.74 -22.47
C GLU A 352 -7.31 11.72 -22.20
N ALA A 353 -6.64 12.86 -22.39
CA ALA A 353 -5.22 12.98 -22.08
C ALA A 353 -4.92 12.74 -20.60
N ILE A 354 -5.75 13.29 -19.70
CA ILE A 354 -5.65 13.05 -18.25
C ILE A 354 -5.84 11.56 -17.93
N ARG A 355 -6.80 10.88 -18.60
CA ARG A 355 -7.00 9.44 -18.44
C ARG A 355 -5.79 8.63 -18.87
N GLY A 356 -5.14 8.97 -19.97
CA GLY A 356 -3.92 8.28 -20.41
C GLY A 356 -2.73 8.54 -19.47
N MET A 357 -2.52 9.80 -19.09
CA MET A 357 -1.35 10.20 -18.28
C MET A 357 -1.42 9.78 -16.81
N GLN A 358 -2.62 9.52 -16.26
CA GLN A 358 -2.77 9.09 -14.87
C GLN A 358 -2.47 7.60 -14.65
N GLU A 359 -2.43 6.80 -15.72
CA GLU A 359 -2.09 5.38 -15.68
C GLU A 359 -0.60 5.15 -15.38
N ASP A 360 -0.29 3.94 -14.93
CA ASP A 360 1.08 3.55 -14.63
C ASP A 360 1.91 3.44 -15.92
N LEU A 361 3.03 4.15 -15.92
CA LEU A 361 3.94 4.23 -17.04
C LEU A 361 4.61 2.85 -17.26
N PRO A 362 4.60 2.32 -18.49
CA PRO A 362 5.24 1.04 -18.78
C PRO A 362 6.76 1.15 -18.61
N LEU A 363 7.39 0.05 -18.18
CA LEU A 363 8.85 -0.05 -18.04
C LEU A 363 9.47 -0.48 -19.37
N VAL A 364 9.39 0.39 -20.38
CA VAL A 364 9.97 0.20 -21.73
C VAL A 364 10.74 1.46 -22.14
N PRO A 365 11.73 1.39 -23.05
CA PRO A 365 12.61 2.54 -23.37
C PRO A 365 11.89 3.82 -23.78
N ARG A 366 10.78 3.72 -24.53
CA ARG A 366 9.95 4.85 -24.97
C ARG A 366 8.53 4.76 -24.39
N PRO A 367 8.35 5.06 -23.11
CA PRO A 367 7.12 4.67 -22.41
C PRO A 367 5.96 5.64 -22.61
N PHE A 368 6.21 6.83 -23.17
CA PHE A 368 5.19 7.83 -23.48
C PHE A 368 4.57 7.66 -24.87
N ASP A 369 5.23 6.93 -25.78
CA ASP A 369 4.75 6.72 -27.14
C ASP A 369 3.35 6.06 -27.18
N PRO A 370 3.05 5.01 -26.39
CA PRO A 370 1.70 4.41 -26.40
C PRO A 370 0.60 5.40 -26.01
N ILE A 371 0.89 6.33 -25.09
CA ILE A 371 -0.07 7.36 -24.67
C ILE A 371 -0.29 8.36 -25.80
N ALA A 372 0.79 8.81 -26.46
CA ALA A 372 0.73 9.75 -27.58
C ALA A 372 -0.02 9.14 -28.78
N GLU A 373 0.26 7.87 -29.11
CA GLU A 373 -0.41 7.11 -30.16
C GLU A 373 -1.91 6.99 -29.90
N GLN A 374 -2.31 6.64 -28.66
CA GLN A 374 -3.72 6.55 -28.28
C GLN A 374 -4.46 7.88 -28.43
N LEU A 375 -3.77 8.99 -28.16
CA LEU A 375 -4.32 10.35 -28.28
C LEU A 375 -4.27 10.91 -29.71
N GLY A 376 -3.60 10.21 -30.64
CA GLY A 376 -3.41 10.65 -32.03
C GLY A 376 -2.49 11.86 -32.16
N ILE A 377 -1.54 12.03 -31.24
CA ILE A 377 -0.56 13.13 -31.21
C ILE A 377 0.87 12.58 -31.17
N THR A 378 1.85 13.46 -31.38
CA THR A 378 3.27 13.12 -31.19
C THR A 378 3.66 13.17 -29.71
N THR A 379 4.74 12.46 -29.34
CA THR A 379 5.30 12.48 -27.98
C THR A 379 5.71 13.90 -27.56
N THR A 380 6.21 14.72 -28.49
CA THR A 380 6.53 16.13 -28.25
C THR A 380 5.28 16.96 -27.91
N GLU A 381 4.16 16.73 -28.60
CA GLU A 381 2.90 17.40 -28.29
C GLU A 381 2.34 16.96 -26.94
N LEU A 382 2.51 15.68 -26.56
CA LEU A 382 2.15 15.19 -25.23
C LEU A 382 2.96 15.89 -24.13
N PHE A 383 4.25 16.13 -24.36
CA PHE A 383 5.09 16.87 -23.41
C PHE A 383 4.69 18.34 -23.30
N ALA A 384 4.43 19.00 -24.43
CA ALA A 384 3.91 20.37 -24.44
C ALA A 384 2.54 20.47 -23.71
N LEU A 385 1.69 19.44 -23.84
CA LEU A 385 0.45 19.35 -23.09
C LEU A 385 0.69 19.20 -21.58
N ALA A 386 1.63 18.35 -21.18
CA ALA A 386 2.00 18.19 -19.77
C ALA A 386 2.53 19.52 -19.17
N GLU A 387 3.37 20.24 -19.91
CA GLU A 387 3.85 21.57 -19.54
C GLU A 387 2.70 22.59 -19.43
N ASN A 388 1.75 22.57 -20.38
CA ASN A 388 0.55 23.40 -20.31
C ASN A 388 -0.27 23.09 -19.05
N PHE A 389 -0.46 21.81 -18.74
CA PHE A 389 -1.16 21.36 -17.54
C PHE A 389 -0.46 21.80 -16.25
N GLN A 390 0.87 21.78 -16.23
CA GLN A 390 1.67 22.30 -15.12
C GLN A 390 1.55 23.83 -15.01
N GLY A 391 1.61 24.55 -16.13
CA GLY A 391 1.43 26.01 -16.18
C GLY A 391 0.06 26.45 -15.67
N ARG A 392 -1.00 25.69 -16.00
CA ARG A 392 -2.37 25.89 -15.49
C ARG A 392 -2.59 25.33 -14.09
N ARG A 393 -1.55 24.74 -13.50
CA ARG A 393 -1.55 24.10 -12.17
C ARG A 393 -2.55 22.94 -12.04
N ILE A 394 -3.06 22.38 -13.14
CA ILE A 394 -3.94 21.19 -13.09
C ILE A 394 -3.13 19.91 -12.91
N MET A 395 -1.89 19.88 -13.41
CA MET A 395 -0.91 18.83 -13.15
C MET A 395 0.17 19.38 -12.22
N ARG A 396 0.48 18.65 -11.16
CA ARG A 396 1.56 19.01 -10.23
C ARG A 396 2.91 18.60 -10.78
N ARG A 397 3.03 17.33 -11.17
CA ARG A 397 4.25 16.71 -11.72
C ARG A 397 3.94 15.32 -12.26
N TYR A 398 4.86 14.76 -13.04
CA TYR A 398 4.96 13.31 -13.23
C TYR A 398 5.92 12.75 -12.18
N SER A 399 5.59 11.68 -11.47
CA SER A 399 6.51 11.09 -10.49
C SER A 399 6.07 9.70 -10.02
N ALA A 400 7.01 8.94 -9.47
CA ALA A 400 6.76 7.67 -8.82
C ALA A 400 5.99 7.80 -7.50
N VAL A 401 5.26 6.73 -7.16
CA VAL A 401 4.53 6.57 -5.91
C VAL A 401 5.05 5.33 -5.20
N LEU A 402 5.49 5.49 -3.95
CA LEU A 402 6.12 4.41 -3.19
C LEU A 402 5.20 3.84 -2.08
N HIS A 403 5.42 2.56 -1.74
CA HIS A 403 4.84 1.89 -0.58
C HIS A 403 5.67 2.15 0.70
N HIS A 404 5.40 3.28 1.34
CA HIS A 404 6.06 3.79 2.56
C HIS A 404 6.26 2.81 3.75
N ARG A 405 5.35 1.85 4.00
CA ARG A 405 5.54 0.90 5.12
C ARG A 405 6.72 -0.06 4.90
N ARG A 406 7.04 -0.37 3.64
CA ARG A 406 8.17 -1.23 3.27
C ARG A 406 9.49 -0.47 3.16
N SER A 407 9.46 0.87 3.15
CA SER A 407 10.66 1.73 3.13
C SER A 407 11.19 2.11 4.51
N GLY A 408 10.61 1.59 5.61
CA GLY A 408 11.13 1.74 6.97
C GLY A 408 10.27 2.56 7.95
N PHE A 409 9.25 3.28 7.47
CA PHE A 409 8.35 4.09 8.30
C PHE A 409 7.13 3.29 8.77
N ARG A 410 7.27 2.63 9.92
CA ARG A 410 6.26 1.71 10.43
C ARG A 410 5.21 2.39 11.30
N SER A 411 5.52 3.54 11.89
CA SER A 411 4.61 4.29 12.76
C SER A 411 4.08 5.54 12.05
N ASN A 412 2.77 5.67 11.98
CA ASN A 412 2.08 6.77 11.32
C ASN A 412 1.00 7.30 12.25
N ALA A 413 1.10 8.58 12.62
CA ALA A 413 0.14 9.24 13.49
C ALA A 413 -0.45 10.46 12.78
N MET A 414 -1.77 10.63 12.90
CA MET A 414 -2.43 11.89 12.64
C MET A 414 -2.61 12.58 14.00
N ILE A 415 -1.80 13.58 14.29
CA ILE A 415 -1.93 14.36 15.52
C ILE A 415 -2.89 15.51 15.25
N VAL A 416 -3.90 15.65 16.09
CA VAL A 416 -4.91 16.70 15.99
C VAL A 416 -4.80 17.64 17.18
N TRP A 417 -4.91 18.94 16.92
CA TRP A 417 -4.55 19.98 17.88
C TRP A 417 -5.70 20.97 18.05
N LYS A 418 -5.98 21.34 19.30
CA LYS A 418 -6.97 22.36 19.63
C LYS A 418 -6.28 23.71 19.64
N VAL A 419 -6.26 24.35 18.48
CA VAL A 419 -5.59 25.64 18.29
C VAL A 419 -6.61 26.77 18.47
N PRO A 420 -6.32 27.79 19.30
CA PRO A 420 -7.16 28.98 19.40
C PRO A 420 -7.31 29.68 18.04
N PRO A 421 -8.52 30.10 17.63
CA PRO A 421 -8.76 30.68 16.31
C PRO A 421 -7.82 31.85 15.95
N GLU A 422 -7.50 32.70 16.94
CA GLU A 422 -6.62 33.86 16.81
C GLU A 422 -5.15 33.51 16.53
N ARG A 423 -4.73 32.28 16.83
CA ARG A 423 -3.37 31.76 16.58
C ARG A 423 -3.33 30.71 15.46
N SER A 424 -4.44 30.49 14.75
CA SER A 424 -4.57 29.45 13.73
C SER A 424 -3.43 29.51 12.70
N GLU A 425 -3.22 30.67 12.09
CA GLU A 425 -2.22 30.82 11.03
C GLU A 425 -0.78 30.68 11.56
N GLU A 426 -0.46 31.35 12.67
CA GLU A 426 0.83 31.29 13.35
C GLU A 426 1.23 29.84 13.67
N VAL A 427 0.35 29.13 14.36
CA VAL A 427 0.59 27.76 14.84
C VAL A 427 0.67 26.79 13.67
N GLY A 428 -0.22 26.89 12.69
CA GLY A 428 -0.17 26.04 11.50
C GLY A 428 1.15 26.18 10.72
N MET A 429 1.70 27.39 10.63
CA MET A 429 3.00 27.62 9.99
C MET A 429 4.17 27.02 10.78
N ILE A 430 4.16 27.15 12.12
CA ILE A 430 5.16 26.50 12.99
C ILE A 430 5.09 24.97 12.83
N MET A 431 3.89 24.38 12.88
CA MET A 431 3.67 22.94 12.70
C MET A 431 4.16 22.45 11.34
N ALA A 432 3.86 23.20 10.26
CA ALA A 432 4.34 22.88 8.92
C ALA A 432 5.86 22.97 8.79
N GLY A 433 6.52 23.85 9.53
CA GLY A 433 7.98 23.96 9.56
C GLY A 433 8.69 22.73 10.11
N HIS A 434 7.99 21.89 10.89
CA HIS A 434 8.59 20.71 11.49
C HIS A 434 8.97 19.65 10.43
N GLN A 435 10.18 19.09 10.54
CA GLN A 435 10.73 18.17 9.53
C GLN A 435 9.95 16.86 9.43
N SER A 436 9.47 16.34 10.56
CA SER A 436 8.69 15.09 10.61
C SER A 436 7.23 15.23 10.17
N VAL A 437 6.72 16.46 10.03
CA VAL A 437 5.36 16.73 9.58
C VAL A 437 5.33 16.73 8.05
N THR A 438 4.58 15.81 7.45
CA THR A 438 4.45 15.73 5.98
C THR A 438 3.23 16.45 5.44
N HIS A 439 2.21 16.58 6.29
CA HIS A 439 0.99 17.32 5.95
C HIS A 439 0.51 18.10 7.17
N CYS A 440 0.02 19.31 6.92
CA CYS A 440 -0.57 20.16 7.95
C CYS A 440 -1.78 20.89 7.35
N TYR A 441 -2.94 20.68 7.97
CA TYR A 441 -4.23 21.20 7.51
C TYR A 441 -4.98 21.86 8.64
N GLU A 442 -5.76 22.89 8.31
CA GLU A 442 -6.85 23.40 9.14
C GLU A 442 -8.20 22.82 8.70
N ARG A 443 -9.04 22.44 9.66
CA ARG A 443 -10.37 21.84 9.48
C ARG A 443 -11.36 22.43 10.49
N PRO A 444 -12.67 22.35 10.24
CA PRO A 444 -13.69 22.88 11.15
C PRO A 444 -13.76 22.09 12.46
N THR A 445 -14.28 22.76 13.50
CA THR A 445 -14.64 22.15 14.77
C THR A 445 -16.11 21.74 14.81
N PHE A 446 -16.42 20.79 15.69
CA PHE A 446 -17.77 20.34 16.00
C PHE A 446 -17.95 20.31 17.53
N PRO A 447 -19.19 20.28 18.07
CA PRO A 447 -19.41 20.24 19.52
C PRO A 447 -18.66 19.11 20.24
N ASP A 448 -18.48 17.99 19.55
CA ASP A 448 -17.79 16.78 20.01
C ASP A 448 -16.38 16.61 19.43
N TRP A 449 -15.91 17.58 18.63
CA TRP A 449 -14.59 17.57 18.01
C TRP A 449 -13.95 18.97 17.98
N PRO A 450 -13.18 19.34 19.02
CA PRO A 450 -12.62 20.69 19.16
C PRO A 450 -11.28 20.90 18.44
N TYR A 451 -10.78 19.93 17.68
CA TYR A 451 -9.44 19.99 17.07
C TYR A 451 -9.50 20.58 15.65
N THR A 452 -8.76 21.67 15.42
CA THR A 452 -8.73 22.40 14.14
C THR A 452 -7.55 22.02 13.27
N HIS A 453 -6.38 21.78 13.88
CA HIS A 453 -5.15 21.51 13.13
C HIS A 453 -4.83 20.04 13.10
N PHE A 454 -4.46 19.54 11.92
CA PHE A 454 -4.19 18.13 11.66
C PHE A 454 -2.78 18.01 11.08
N THR A 455 -1.87 17.38 11.82
CA THR A 455 -0.50 17.10 11.37
C THR A 455 -0.29 15.61 11.15
N MET A 456 0.13 15.24 9.94
CA MET A 456 0.56 13.88 9.64
C MET A 456 2.04 13.72 9.95
N VAL A 457 2.35 12.82 10.89
CA VAL A 457 3.73 12.53 11.34
C VAL A 457 4.07 11.08 11.01
N HIS A 458 5.27 10.87 10.50
CA HIS A 458 5.82 9.55 10.17
C HIS A 458 7.08 9.31 10.98
N ALA A 459 7.16 8.16 11.63
CA ALA A 459 8.33 7.72 12.38
C ALA A 459 8.63 6.24 12.12
N THR A 460 9.85 5.84 12.46
CA THR A 460 10.26 4.43 12.43
C THR A 460 9.63 3.66 13.59
N THR A 461 9.36 4.32 14.72
CA THR A 461 8.75 3.73 15.94
C THR A 461 7.60 4.58 16.50
N PRO A 462 6.70 4.00 17.32
CA PRO A 462 5.67 4.75 18.06
C PRO A 462 6.24 5.84 18.97
N GLU A 463 7.35 5.56 19.64
CA GLU A 463 8.03 6.51 20.55
C GLU A 463 8.51 7.73 19.79
N GLY A 464 8.97 7.56 18.54
CA GLY A 464 9.35 8.68 17.68
C GLY A 464 8.16 9.59 17.34
N CYS A 465 6.96 9.03 17.12
CA CYS A 465 5.76 9.85 16.92
C CYS A 465 5.41 10.68 18.17
N GLU A 466 5.56 10.10 19.36
CA GLU A 466 5.32 10.80 20.62
C GLU A 466 6.36 11.90 20.87
N GLN A 467 7.63 11.62 20.58
CA GLN A 467 8.68 12.63 20.65
C GLN A 467 8.38 13.82 19.73
N TYR A 468 8.03 13.57 18.47
CA TYR A 468 7.67 14.65 17.54
C TYR A 468 6.40 15.39 17.97
N SER A 469 5.41 14.69 18.54
CA SER A 469 4.22 15.31 19.15
C SER A 469 4.61 16.27 20.27
N GLN A 470 5.57 15.88 21.12
CA GLN A 470 6.04 16.73 22.20
C GLN A 470 6.85 17.93 21.70
N GLU A 471 7.76 17.74 20.74
CA GLU A 471 8.54 18.82 20.12
C GLU A 471 7.64 19.89 19.48
N ILE A 472 6.61 19.47 18.74
CA ILE A 472 5.64 20.40 18.13
C ILE A 472 4.80 21.12 19.20
N SER A 473 4.42 20.42 20.28
CA SER A 473 3.69 21.01 21.41
C SER A 473 4.51 22.11 22.09
N GLU A 474 5.79 21.85 22.34
CA GLU A 474 6.72 22.81 22.94
C GLU A 474 6.97 24.02 22.03
N ALA A 475 7.14 23.79 20.73
CA ALA A 475 7.37 24.88 19.76
C ALA A 475 6.15 25.80 19.58
N THR A 476 4.93 25.26 19.68
CA THR A 476 3.69 26.01 19.44
C THR A 476 3.03 26.53 20.73
N GLY A 477 3.36 25.94 21.87
CA GLY A 477 2.67 26.11 23.14
C GLY A 477 1.29 25.43 23.20
N ILE A 478 0.89 24.64 22.20
CA ILE A 478 -0.40 23.96 22.18
C ILE A 478 -0.28 22.60 22.87
N THR A 479 -0.92 22.46 24.03
CA THR A 479 -0.86 21.25 24.86
C THR A 479 -2.03 20.31 24.63
N ASP A 480 -3.22 20.83 24.32
CA ASP A 480 -4.44 20.06 24.06
C ASP A 480 -4.41 19.46 22.64
N ARG A 481 -4.14 18.14 22.59
CA ARG A 481 -3.90 17.37 21.36
C ARG A 481 -4.28 15.91 21.54
N LEU A 482 -4.59 15.23 20.43
CA LEU A 482 -4.75 13.78 20.38
C LEU A 482 -3.89 13.18 19.27
N ALA A 483 -3.22 12.06 19.55
CA ALA A 483 -2.51 11.28 18.55
C ALA A 483 -3.41 10.13 18.06
N LEU A 484 -3.80 10.19 16.78
CA LEU A 484 -4.63 9.16 16.14
C LEU A 484 -3.76 8.18 15.35
N TYR A 485 -3.40 7.06 15.99
CA TYR A 485 -2.53 6.05 15.41
C TYR A 485 -3.27 5.20 14.39
N SER A 486 -2.69 5.00 13.20
CA SER A 486 -3.27 4.14 12.17
C SER A 486 -3.08 2.65 12.51
N SER A 487 -4.11 1.99 13.02
CA SER A 487 -4.06 0.56 13.38
C SER A 487 -4.23 -0.35 12.16
N ARG A 488 -5.08 0.01 11.20
CA ARG A 488 -5.29 -0.74 9.94
C ARG A 488 -5.45 0.21 8.75
N GLU A 489 -4.85 -0.17 7.62
CA GLU A 489 -5.04 0.49 6.31
C GLU A 489 -5.97 -0.39 5.48
N TYR A 490 -7.19 0.07 5.25
CA TYR A 490 -8.19 -0.63 4.43
C TYR A 490 -8.04 -0.28 2.96
N LYS A 491 -7.71 0.98 2.66
CA LYS A 491 -7.48 1.46 1.30
C LYS A 491 -6.44 2.56 1.30
N LYS A 492 -5.54 2.49 0.34
CA LYS A 492 -4.61 3.55 -0.04
C LYS A 492 -4.45 3.43 -1.53
N THR A 493 -5.16 4.25 -2.28
CA THR A 493 -5.13 4.34 -3.75
C THR A 493 -5.19 5.82 -4.11
N ARG A 494 -4.95 6.13 -5.38
CA ARG A 494 -5.26 7.48 -5.88
C ARG A 494 -6.70 7.51 -6.36
N VAL A 495 -7.28 8.72 -6.33
CA VAL A 495 -8.51 8.98 -7.05
C VAL A 495 -8.16 8.95 -8.53
N ARG A 496 -8.91 8.18 -9.31
CA ARG A 496 -8.85 8.21 -10.77
C ARG A 496 -9.83 9.27 -11.26
N TYR A 497 -9.41 10.09 -12.20
CA TYR A 497 -10.19 11.21 -12.69
C TYR A 497 -10.82 10.89 -14.03
N PHE A 498 -12.07 11.32 -14.18
CA PHE A 498 -12.89 11.22 -15.39
C PHE A 498 -13.13 9.79 -15.87
N VAL A 499 -12.87 8.76 -15.06
CA VAL A 499 -13.11 7.35 -15.43
C VAL A 499 -14.59 6.95 -15.20
N PRO A 500 -15.13 5.97 -15.95
CA PRO A 500 -16.51 5.50 -15.79
C PRO A 500 -16.81 4.88 -14.42
N ASP A 501 -15.79 4.47 -13.67
CA ASP A 501 -15.90 3.75 -12.39
C ASP A 501 -16.93 4.38 -11.43
N TYR A 502 -17.04 5.71 -11.39
CA TYR A 502 -17.98 6.43 -10.53
C TYR A 502 -19.43 6.25 -10.97
N ASP A 503 -19.70 6.36 -12.28
CA ASP A 503 -21.04 6.20 -12.85
C ASP A 503 -21.50 4.74 -12.75
N GLU A 504 -20.58 3.80 -13.00
CA GLU A 504 -20.81 2.37 -12.81
C GLU A 504 -21.11 2.01 -11.35
N TYR A 505 -20.37 2.61 -10.41
CA TYR A 505 -20.66 2.47 -8.98
C TYR A 505 -22.07 2.97 -8.65
N LEU A 506 -22.45 4.18 -9.08
CA LEU A 506 -23.79 4.72 -8.83
C LEU A 506 -24.89 3.86 -9.43
N ALA A 507 -24.69 3.32 -10.63
CA ALA A 507 -25.64 2.39 -11.24
C ALA A 507 -25.80 1.12 -10.41
N SER A 508 -24.69 0.56 -9.89
CA SER A 508 -24.73 -0.62 -9.02
C SER A 508 -25.45 -0.36 -7.69
N GLU A 509 -25.30 0.85 -7.13
CA GLU A 509 -26.00 1.24 -5.90
C GLU A 509 -27.50 1.39 -6.13
N SER A 510 -27.89 2.01 -7.24
CA SER A 510 -29.31 2.17 -7.59
C SER A 510 -30.00 0.82 -7.80
N MET A 511 -29.31 -0.18 -8.35
CA MET A 511 -29.84 -1.54 -8.48
C MET A 511 -29.97 -2.23 -7.12
N ALA A 512 -28.96 -2.10 -6.25
CA ALA A 512 -29.00 -2.70 -4.92
C ALA A 512 -30.10 -2.10 -4.02
N ASP A 513 -30.35 -0.79 -4.14
CA ASP A 513 -31.45 -0.12 -3.44
C ASP A 513 -32.82 -0.59 -3.94
N LEU A 514 -32.97 -0.88 -5.24
CA LEU A 514 -34.20 -1.46 -5.81
C LEU A 514 -34.42 -2.90 -5.34
N ASP A 515 -33.40 -3.75 -5.40
CA ASP A 515 -33.49 -5.13 -4.91
C ASP A 515 -33.81 -5.19 -3.41
N SER A 516 -33.24 -4.27 -2.61
CA SER A 516 -33.53 -4.17 -1.18
C SER A 516 -34.97 -3.70 -0.92
N ALA A 517 -35.48 -2.76 -1.72
CA ALA A 517 -36.86 -2.28 -1.64
C ALA A 517 -37.88 -3.33 -2.11
N GLU A 518 -37.53 -4.18 -3.08
CA GLU A 518 -38.35 -5.33 -3.50
C GLU A 518 -38.39 -6.41 -2.42
N LEU A 519 -37.26 -6.71 -1.76
CA LEU A 519 -37.17 -7.65 -0.64
C LEU A 519 -37.90 -7.15 0.62
N GLU A 520 -37.86 -5.85 0.92
CA GLU A 520 -38.65 -5.24 1.99
C GLU A 520 -40.13 -5.09 1.62
N GLY A 521 -40.44 -5.04 0.32
CA GLY A 521 -41.79 -4.98 -0.24
C GLY A 521 -42.56 -6.31 -0.22
N GLU A 522 -41.88 -7.45 -0.04
CA GLU A 522 -42.52 -8.77 0.10
C GLU A 522 -43.11 -9.04 1.50
N GLU A 523 -42.93 -8.14 2.48
CA GLU A 523 -43.56 -8.26 3.82
C GLU A 523 -44.80 -7.36 4.05
N PHE A 524 -45.29 -6.61 3.05
CA PHE A 524 -46.51 -5.81 3.20
C PHE A 524 -47.45 -5.92 1.98
N GLU A 525 -48.12 -7.07 1.87
CA GLU A 525 -49.30 -7.21 1.02
C GLU A 525 -50.57 -6.83 1.80
N GLU A 526 -50.79 -5.52 2.01
CA GLU A 526 -52.13 -4.93 2.07
C GLU A 526 -52.05 -3.39 2.01
N MET A 527 -52.87 -2.80 1.13
CA MET A 527 -53.19 -1.35 0.98
C MET A 527 -52.57 -0.56 -0.20
N ALA A 528 -53.04 -0.91 -1.41
CA ALA A 528 -53.59 0.00 -2.45
C ALA A 528 -52.65 0.81 -3.38
N PRO A 529 -53.13 1.12 -4.63
CA PRO A 529 -52.30 1.42 -5.79
C PRO A 529 -52.18 2.92 -6.08
N LEU A 530 -51.05 3.38 -6.62
CA LEU A 530 -50.92 4.61 -7.43
C LEU A 530 -49.46 4.81 -7.90
N ALA A 531 -49.05 4.14 -8.99
CA ALA A 531 -47.88 4.57 -9.79
C ALA A 531 -47.83 3.92 -11.18
N SER A 532 -48.96 3.85 -11.90
CA SER A 532 -48.93 3.64 -13.35
C SER A 532 -48.98 4.99 -14.05
N SER A 533 -47.81 5.52 -14.41
CA SER A 533 -47.60 6.31 -15.63
C SER A 533 -46.21 6.93 -15.63
N ARG A 534 -45.20 6.19 -16.12
CA ARG A 534 -44.04 6.78 -16.84
C ARG A 534 -43.08 5.74 -17.41
N LEU A 535 -43.59 4.66 -18.03
CA LEU A 535 -42.77 3.86 -18.95
C LEU A 535 -43.61 3.50 -20.18
N THR A 536 -43.56 4.38 -21.17
CA THR A 536 -43.92 4.02 -22.55
C THR A 536 -43.08 4.85 -23.50
N ARG A 537 -41.94 4.29 -23.92
CA ARG A 537 -41.45 4.42 -25.30
C ARG A 537 -40.31 3.45 -25.56
N LEU A 538 -40.46 2.77 -26.71
CA LEU A 538 -39.50 1.94 -27.44
C LEU A 538 -39.55 0.44 -27.14
N SER A 539 -40.66 -0.17 -27.57
CA SER A 539 -40.60 -1.44 -28.29
C SER A 539 -40.09 -1.19 -29.71
N LEU A 540 -39.21 -2.07 -30.22
CA LEU A 540 -39.16 -2.51 -31.63
C LEU A 540 -38.08 -3.60 -31.80
N TRP A 541 -38.48 -4.71 -32.45
CA TRP A 541 -37.71 -5.90 -32.90
C TRP A 541 -37.34 -6.91 -31.80
N GLY A 542 -37.72 -8.19 -31.88
CA GLY A 542 -38.42 -8.96 -32.90
C GLY A 542 -38.47 -10.42 -32.44
N THR A 543 -39.67 -10.97 -32.36
CA THR A 543 -39.99 -12.38 -32.12
C THR A 543 -39.40 -13.30 -33.20
N LEU A 544 -38.99 -14.53 -32.85
CA LEU A 544 -39.70 -15.77 -33.21
C LEU A 544 -39.04 -17.05 -32.60
N PRO A 545 -39.80 -18.17 -32.46
CA PRO A 545 -39.63 -19.31 -31.52
C PRO A 545 -39.42 -20.63 -32.34
N PRO A 546 -39.75 -21.88 -31.89
CA PRO A 546 -40.21 -22.43 -30.60
C PRO A 546 -39.18 -23.21 -29.79
#